data_AF-A0A952A639-F1
#
_entry.id   AF-A0A952A639-F1
#
_cell.length_a   1.000
_cell.length_b   1.000
_cell.length_c   1.000
_cell.angle_alpha   90.00
_cell.angle_beta   90.00
_cell.angle_gamma   90.00
#
_symmetry.space_group_name_H-M   'P 1'
#
loop_
_entity.id
_entity.type
_entity.pdbx_description
1 polymer ?
#
loop_
_entity_poly.entity_id
_entity_poly.type
_entity_poly.pdbx_seq_one_letter_code
_entity_poly.pdbx_strand_id
1 'polypeptide(L)'
;MLRRVVLFGLLIPLAIVLIMFAVANREVVTVSFDPFEPTQPAVSLRMPLFLLIFVTLIAGVVLGGFATWLRQGRYRRATRGLRNEMAGLRREVETLTTRLDLPDDRASQSPPPAGVTRMSLQPPVQ
;
A
#
# COMPACT_ATOMS: atom_id res chain seq x y z
N MET A 1 -13.65 9.20 7.51
CA MET A 1 -14.16 9.38 8.89
C MET A 1 -14.21 8.06 9.67
N LEU A 2 -14.56 6.94 9.05
CA LEU A 2 -14.62 5.61 9.66
C LEU A 2 -13.37 5.21 10.48
N ARG A 3 -12.17 5.50 9.95
CA ARG A 3 -10.90 5.18 10.63
C ARG A 3 -10.77 5.86 12.00
N ARG A 4 -11.30 7.07 12.17
CA ARG A 4 -11.30 7.79 13.45
C ARG A 4 -12.32 7.19 14.40
N VAL A 5 -13.52 6.85 13.92
CA VAL A 5 -14.58 6.26 14.73
C VAL A 5 -14.15 4.90 15.29
N VAL A 6 -13.56 4.02 14.47
CA VAL A 6 -13.03 2.73 14.92
C VAL A 6 -11.88 2.92 15.92
N LEU A 7 -11.00 3.89 15.66
CA LEU A 7 -9.90 4.20 16.58
C LEU A 7 -10.43 4.66 17.94
N PHE A 8 -11.37 5.62 17.98
CA PHE A 8 -11.97 6.10 19.22
C PHE A 8 -12.79 5.02 19.92
N GLY A 9 -13.53 4.20 19.17
CA GLY A 9 -14.28 3.08 19.71
C GLY A 9 -13.40 2.02 20.39
N LEU A 10 -12.16 1.85 19.93
CA LEU A 10 -11.18 0.94 20.57
C LEU A 10 -10.39 1.63 21.69
N LEU A 11 -9.98 2.89 21.47
CA LEU A 11 -9.05 3.59 22.34
C LEU A 11 -9.71 4.05 23.65
N ILE A 12 -10.98 4.48 23.60
CA ILE A 12 -11.72 4.94 24.79
C ILE A 12 -11.89 3.82 25.83
N PRO A 13 -12.47 2.64 25.50
CA PRO A 13 -12.62 1.58 26.49
C PRO A 13 -11.27 1.06 26.98
N LEU A 14 -10.27 0.97 26.10
CA LEU A 14 -8.90 0.61 26.48
C LEU A 14 -8.33 1.61 27.51
N ALA A 15 -8.52 2.91 27.29
CA ALA A 15 -8.08 3.94 28.22
C ALA A 15 -8.78 3.84 29.58
N ILE A 16 -10.09 3.56 29.60
CA ILE A 16 -10.84 3.36 30.85
C ILE A 16 -10.25 2.20 31.65
N VAL A 17 -10.00 1.05 31.01
CA VAL A 17 -9.39 -0.12 31.66
C VAL A 17 -8.01 0.22 32.22
N LEU A 18 -7.18 0.92 31.45
CA LEU A 18 -5.84 1.33 31.89
C LEU A 18 -5.89 2.30 33.09
N ILE A 19 -6.81 3.26 33.09
CA ILE A 19 -6.99 4.19 34.21
C ILE A 19 -7.47 3.42 35.45
N MET A 20 -8.45 2.53 35.29
CA MET A 20 -8.99 1.75 36.41
C MET A 20 -7.93 0.83 37.02
N PHE A 21 -7.12 0.19 36.16
CA PHE A 21 -5.96 -0.57 36.57
C PHE A 21 -4.93 0.31 37.29
N ALA A 22 -4.69 1.53 36.81
CA ALA A 22 -3.75 2.46 37.43
C ALA A 22 -4.16 2.90 38.83
N VAL A 23 -5.45 3.22 39.01
CA VAL A 23 -6.01 3.63 40.31
C VAL A 23 -5.99 2.46 41.30
N ALA A 24 -6.34 1.25 40.84
CA ALA A 24 -6.31 0.04 41.66
C ALA A 24 -4.88 -0.37 42.05
N ASN A 25 -3.91 -0.20 41.14
CA ASN A 25 -2.52 -0.61 41.32
C ASN A 25 -1.59 0.60 41.49
N ARG A 26 -1.92 1.46 42.46
CA ARG A 26 -1.08 2.61 42.86
C ARG A 26 0.12 2.23 43.74
N GLU A 27 0.23 0.95 44.08
CA GLU A 27 1.30 0.45 44.93
C GLU A 27 2.65 0.56 44.24
N VAL A 28 3.66 0.94 45.03
CA VAL A 28 5.03 1.13 44.55
C VAL A 28 5.70 -0.24 44.46
N VAL A 29 6.02 -0.66 43.24
CA VAL A 29 6.73 -1.91 42.98
C VAL A 29 8.19 -1.60 42.68
N THR A 30 9.09 -2.43 43.21
CA THR A 30 10.51 -2.33 42.89
C THR A 30 10.77 -3.12 41.61
N VAL A 31 11.16 -2.43 40.54
CA VAL A 31 11.53 -3.04 39.27
C VAL A 31 13.04 -3.11 39.20
N SER A 32 13.59 -4.32 39.13
CA SER A 32 15.02 -4.56 38.88
C SER A 32 15.27 -4.69 37.38
N PHE A 33 16.27 -3.98 36.86
CA PHE A 33 16.75 -4.12 35.48
C PHE A 33 18.04 -4.94 35.37
N ASP A 34 18.43 -5.62 36.45
CA ASP A 34 19.64 -6.45 36.51
C ASP A 34 19.27 -7.93 36.35
N PRO A 35 19.68 -8.61 35.26
CA PRO A 35 19.40 -10.02 35.04
C PRO A 35 20.42 -10.96 35.71
N PHE A 36 21.49 -10.46 36.33
CA PHE A 36 22.61 -11.26 36.84
C PHE A 36 22.65 -11.37 38.37
N GLU A 37 22.23 -10.33 39.10
CA GLU A 37 22.12 -10.36 40.56
C GLU A 37 20.70 -9.99 41.07
N PRO A 38 19.85 -10.98 41.40
CA PRO A 38 18.51 -10.70 41.93
C PRO A 38 18.52 -10.19 43.38
N THR A 39 19.61 -10.40 44.12
CA THR A 39 19.72 -10.08 45.55
C THR A 39 20.22 -8.66 45.83
N GLN A 40 21.08 -8.10 44.96
CA GLN A 40 21.59 -6.72 45.07
C GLN A 40 21.64 -6.06 43.69
N PRO A 41 20.48 -5.77 43.08
CA PRO A 41 20.45 -5.18 41.76
C PRO A 41 21.05 -3.76 41.78
N ALA A 42 22.09 -3.54 40.97
CA ALA A 42 22.75 -2.23 40.86
C ALA A 42 21.80 -1.16 40.27
N VAL A 43 20.82 -1.57 39.47
CA VAL A 43 19.81 -0.69 38.86
C VAL A 43 18.41 -1.20 39.22
N SER A 44 17.86 -0.67 40.31
CA SER A 44 16.46 -0.88 40.71
C SER A 44 15.73 0.44 40.80
N LEU A 45 14.51 0.49 40.24
CA LEU A 45 13.68 1.69 40.25
C LEU A 45 12.35 1.38 40.93
N ARG A 46 12.04 2.17 41.96
CA ARG A 46 10.76 2.12 42.68
C ARG A 46 9.79 3.03 41.98
N MET A 47 8.79 2.45 41.33
CA MET A 47 7.74 3.22 40.65
C MET A 47 6.39 2.51 40.79
N PRO A 48 5.28 3.24 40.75
CA PRO A 48 3.97 2.63 40.65
C PRO A 48 3.88 1.78 39.38
N LEU A 49 3.28 0.59 39.48
CA LEU A 49 3.22 -0.38 38.38
C LEU A 49 2.51 0.20 37.14
N PHE A 50 1.51 1.05 37.35
CA PHE A 50 0.81 1.72 36.25
C PHE A 50 1.74 2.55 35.37
N LEU A 51 2.74 3.23 35.96
CA LEU A 51 3.68 4.07 35.23
C LEU A 51 4.51 3.23 34.25
N LEU A 52 4.97 2.06 34.71
CA LEU A 52 5.70 1.09 33.89
C LEU A 52 4.86 0.65 32.67
N ILE A 53 3.59 0.31 32.89
CA ILE A 53 2.69 -0.12 31.81
C ILE A 53 2.47 1.02 30.81
N PHE A 54 2.22 2.24 31.28
CA PHE A 54 2.02 3.37 30.37
C PHE A 54 3.27 3.66 29.53
N VAL A 55 4.45 3.70 30.16
CA VAL A 55 5.71 3.94 29.45
C VAL A 55 5.98 2.86 28.41
N THR A 56 5.81 1.57 28.77
CA THR A 56 6.02 0.45 27.84
C THR A 56 4.99 0.44 26.70
N LEU A 57 3.72 0.76 26.99
CA LEU A 57 2.68 0.89 25.98
C LEU A 57 2.98 2.03 25.00
N ILE A 58 3.32 3.22 25.51
CA ILE A 58 3.67 4.38 24.69
C ILE A 58 4.89 4.06 23.83
N ALA A 59 5.93 3.46 24.42
CA ALA A 59 7.11 3.03 23.67
C ALA A 59 6.73 2.05 22.55
N GLY A 60 5.90 1.04 22.84
CA GLY A 60 5.39 0.09 21.85
C GLY A 60 4.62 0.76 20.71
N VAL A 61 3.75 1.72 21.01
CA VAL A 61 2.99 2.48 20.01
C VAL A 61 3.93 3.34 19.15
N VAL A 62 4.91 4.01 19.76
CA VAL A 62 5.90 4.81 19.05
C VAL A 62 6.72 3.93 18.12
N LEU A 63 7.27 2.81 18.62
CA LEU A 63 8.03 1.87 17.81
C LEU A 63 7.19 1.29 16.66
N GLY A 64 5.93 0.91 16.93
CA GLY A 64 5.00 0.46 15.89
C GLY A 64 4.69 1.55 14.85
N GLY A 65 4.53 2.80 15.31
CA GLY A 65 4.38 3.98 14.46
C GLY A 65 5.60 4.22 13.57
N PHE A 66 6.81 4.13 14.13
CA PHE A 66 8.06 4.21 13.36
C PHE A 66 8.18 3.06 12.34
N ALA A 67 7.86 1.83 12.73
CA ALA A 67 7.89 0.68 11.82
C ALA A 67 6.90 0.85 10.66
N THR A 68 5.69 1.32 10.93
CA THR A 68 4.69 1.61 9.90
C THR A 68 5.10 2.78 9.00
N TRP A 69 5.75 3.81 9.56
CA TRP A 69 6.32 4.94 8.80
C TRP A 69 7.44 4.49 7.86
N LEU A 70 8.36 3.65 8.33
CA LEU A 70 9.42 3.08 7.48
C LEU A 70 8.83 2.23 6.35
N ARG A 71 7.79 1.43 6.63
CA ARG A 71 7.07 0.63 5.62
C ARG A 71 6.34 1.52 4.60
N GLN A 72 5.68 2.59 5.02
CA GLN A 72 5.02 3.54 4.12
C GLN A 72 6.02 4.42 3.35
N GLY A 73 7.15 4.77 3.94
CA GLY A 73 8.21 5.57 3.31
C GLY A 73 8.80 4.91 2.07
N ARG A 74 8.94 3.58 2.10
CA ARG A 74 9.41 2.79 0.94
C ARG A 74 8.43 2.81 -0.24
N TYR A 75 7.12 2.97 0.02
CA TYR A 75 6.08 3.04 -1.02
C TYR A 75 5.95 4.40 -1.72
N ARG A 76 6.49 5.50 -1.16
CA ARG A 76 6.44 6.82 -1.81
C ARG A 76 7.25 6.91 -3.11
N ARG A 77 8.23 6.02 -3.33
CA ARG A 77 8.96 5.93 -4.61
C ARG A 77 8.20 5.12 -5.66
N ALA A 78 7.40 4.13 -5.26
CA ALA A 78 6.67 3.25 -6.19
C ALA A 78 5.48 3.94 -6.88
N THR A 79 4.83 4.91 -6.22
CA THR A 79 3.64 5.58 -6.77
C THR A 79 3.95 6.50 -7.96
N ARG A 80 5.20 6.99 -8.08
CA ARG A 80 5.61 7.80 -9.24
C ARG A 80 5.83 6.95 -10.49
N GLY A 81 6.30 5.71 -10.35
CA GLY A 81 6.45 4.77 -11.48
C GLY A 81 5.10 4.32 -12.02
N LEU A 82 4.19 3.92 -11.13
CA LEU A 82 2.89 3.35 -11.52
C LEU A 82 1.99 4.33 -12.28
N ARG A 83 2.08 5.65 -12.00
CA ARG A 83 1.34 6.69 -12.74
C ARG A 83 1.86 6.88 -14.16
N ASN A 84 3.17 6.72 -14.37
CA ASN A 84 3.78 6.87 -15.69
C ASN A 84 3.47 5.65 -16.57
N GLU A 85 3.47 4.44 -16.00
CA GLU A 85 3.01 3.23 -16.70
C GLU A 85 1.54 3.33 -17.10
N MET A 86 0.65 3.74 -16.20
CA MET A 86 -0.77 3.91 -16.55
C MET A 86 -1.00 4.96 -17.65
N ALA A 87 -0.19 6.04 -17.68
CA ALA A 87 -0.26 7.03 -18.73
C ALA A 87 0.25 6.49 -20.08
N GLY A 88 1.28 5.64 -20.06
CA GLY A 88 1.78 4.92 -21.24
C GLY A 88 0.74 3.95 -21.81
N LEU A 89 0.19 3.08 -20.97
CA LEU A 89 -0.83 2.10 -21.39
C LEU A 89 -2.11 2.78 -21.93
N ARG A 90 -2.53 3.91 -21.34
CA ARG A 90 -3.69 4.68 -21.85
C ARG A 90 -3.43 5.23 -23.26
N ARG A 91 -2.22 5.71 -23.54
CA ARG A 91 -1.85 6.20 -24.88
C ARG A 91 -1.83 5.09 -25.91
N GLU A 92 -1.33 3.91 -25.54
CA GLU A 92 -1.34 2.76 -26.44
C GLU A 92 -2.76 2.34 -26.81
N VAL A 93 -3.67 2.26 -25.82
CA VAL A 93 -5.08 1.97 -26.06
C VAL A 93 -5.69 3.03 -26.99
N GLU A 94 -5.47 4.31 -26.73
CA GLU A 94 -5.98 5.40 -27.56
C GLU A 94 -5.46 5.31 -29.01
N THR A 95 -4.17 5.06 -29.22
CA THR A 95 -3.63 4.85 -30.58
C THR A 95 -4.17 3.61 -31.27
N LEU A 96 -4.43 2.52 -30.56
CA LEU A 96 -5.02 1.31 -31.14
C LEU A 96 -6.49 1.56 -31.50
N THR A 97 -7.24 2.23 -30.64
CA THR A 97 -8.62 2.64 -30.92
C THR A 97 -8.66 3.57 -32.13
N THR A 98 -7.81 4.60 -32.21
CA THR A 98 -7.74 5.49 -33.39
C THR A 98 -7.33 4.76 -34.68
N ARG A 99 -6.47 3.73 -34.60
CA ARG A 99 -6.10 2.90 -35.76
C ARG A 99 -7.21 1.95 -36.21
N LEU A 100 -8.14 1.61 -35.33
CA LEU A 100 -9.31 0.77 -35.61
C LEU A 100 -10.53 1.60 -36.03
N ASP A 101 -10.66 2.83 -35.52
CA ASP A 101 -11.71 3.81 -35.87
C ASP A 101 -11.40 4.58 -37.15
N LEU A 102 -10.17 4.49 -37.68
CA LEU A 102 -9.90 5.00 -39.02
C LEU A 102 -10.82 4.22 -39.97
N PRO A 103 -11.76 4.89 -40.67
CA PRO A 103 -12.68 4.23 -41.59
C PRO A 103 -11.86 3.40 -42.56
N ASP A 104 -12.44 2.29 -43.00
CA ASP A 104 -11.94 1.21 -43.87
C ASP A 104 -11.17 1.65 -45.15
N ASP A 105 -10.15 2.49 -45.01
CA ASP A 105 -9.29 3.02 -46.06
C ASP A 105 -8.19 2.02 -46.39
N ARG A 106 -8.04 0.95 -45.61
CA ARG A 106 -7.22 -0.21 -45.96
C ARG A 106 -7.92 -1.15 -46.94
N ALA A 107 -9.26 -1.27 -46.89
CA ALA A 107 -10.00 -1.85 -48.01
C ALA A 107 -9.80 -1.01 -49.29
N SER A 108 -9.62 0.31 -49.14
CA SER A 108 -9.37 1.25 -50.25
C SER A 108 -7.90 1.36 -50.71
N GLN A 109 -6.92 0.85 -49.94
CA GLN A 109 -5.48 0.89 -50.27
C GLN A 109 -4.91 -0.46 -50.71
N SER A 110 -5.76 -1.45 -51.02
CA SER A 110 -5.30 -2.59 -51.82
C SER A 110 -4.79 -2.06 -53.16
N PRO A 111 -3.51 -2.28 -53.53
CA PRO A 111 -3.02 -1.92 -54.85
C PRO A 111 -3.89 -2.66 -55.88
N PRO A 112 -4.21 -2.05 -57.04
CA PRO A 112 -4.94 -2.75 -58.10
C PRO A 112 -4.19 -4.06 -58.40
N PRO A 113 -4.88 -5.20 -58.56
CA PRO A 113 -4.22 -6.46 -58.90
C PRO A 113 -3.46 -6.24 -60.21
N ALA A 114 -2.14 -6.15 -60.10
CA ALA A 114 -1.25 -6.12 -61.23
C ALA A 114 -1.47 -7.40 -62.04
N GLY A 115 -1.96 -7.23 -63.27
CA GLY A 115 -1.97 -8.28 -64.26
C GLY A 115 -2.87 -9.47 -63.94
N VAL A 116 -4.19 -9.26 -63.97
CA VAL A 116 -5.04 -10.32 -64.54
C VAL A 116 -4.76 -10.30 -66.03
N THR A 117 -3.74 -11.08 -66.44
CA THR A 117 -3.46 -11.39 -67.84
C THR A 117 -4.76 -11.82 -68.47
N ARG A 118 -5.34 -10.92 -69.26
CA ARG A 118 -6.54 -11.14 -70.05
C ARG A 118 -6.12 -12.12 -71.14
N MET A 119 -6.07 -13.41 -70.82
CA MET A 119 -5.89 -14.48 -71.77
C MET A 119 -7.09 -14.40 -72.71
N SER A 120 -6.83 -13.87 -73.91
CA SER A 120 -7.79 -13.74 -74.99
C SER A 120 -8.26 -15.13 -75.39
N LEU A 121 -9.41 -15.55 -74.87
CA LEU A 121 -10.17 -16.63 -75.47
C LEU A 121 -10.78 -16.08 -76.75
N GLN A 122 -10.04 -16.29 -77.84
CA GLN A 122 -10.49 -16.18 -79.21
C GLN A 122 -11.70 -17.13 -79.39
N PRO A 123 -12.90 -16.66 -79.77
CA PRO A 123 -13.98 -17.57 -80.12
C PRO A 123 -13.70 -18.17 -81.50
N PRO A 124 -13.97 -19.48 -81.72
CA PRO A 124 -13.97 -20.04 -83.07
C PRO A 124 -15.19 -19.49 -83.82
N VAL A 125 -14.93 -18.85 -84.96
CA VAL A 125 -15.94 -18.59 -85.99
C VAL A 125 -16.21 -19.91 -86.73
N GLN A 126 -17.46 -20.10 -87.12
CA GLN A 126 -18.07 -21.28 -87.77
C GLN A 126 -17.17 -22.01 -88.77
#